data_AF-A0A6N7QGF2-F1
#
_entry.id   AF-A0A6N7QGF2-F1
#
_cell.length_a   1.000
_cell.length_b   1.000
_cell.length_c   1.000
_cell.angle_alpha   90.00
_cell.angle_beta   90.00
_cell.angle_gamma   90.00
#
_symmetry.space_group_name_H-M   'P 1'
#
loop_
_entity.id
_entity.type
_entity.pdbx_description
1 polymer ?
#
loop_
_entity_poly.entity_id
_entity_poly.type
_entity_poly.pdbx_seq_one_letter_code
_entity_poly.pdbx_strand_id
1 'polypeptide(L)'
;MHALTAVLAGALLMGCALPARSATPLEPLLDRIVERNAIGDQVALSKWDSGKPVLDATREAAVLASVRDQAPAHGVDPDDAARFFGMQIESNKLVQYELLSRWHLRGRAPNSPRPDLTALRARLDQLQGEMLDALQASAAVRQAPDCPATTARAAEAYALRWQLDQLHRTALVRSLGDFCH
;
A
#
# COMPACT_ATOMS: atom_id res chain seq x y z
N MET A 1 37.60 -63.77 -31.70
CA MET A 1 37.12 -63.57 -30.31
C MET A 1 37.96 -62.44 -29.73
N HIS A 2 37.52 -61.27 -29.30
CA HIS A 2 36.21 -60.62 -29.19
C HIS A 2 36.43 -59.10 -29.37
N ALA A 3 35.49 -58.40 -30.00
CA ALA A 3 35.40 -56.94 -29.96
C ALA A 3 34.57 -56.53 -28.73
N LEU A 4 35.03 -55.52 -27.98
CA LEU A 4 34.25 -54.85 -26.94
C LEU A 4 33.96 -53.42 -27.38
N THR A 5 32.68 -53.14 -27.63
CA THR A 5 32.11 -51.82 -27.90
C THR A 5 31.63 -51.18 -26.59
N ALA A 6 32.02 -49.92 -26.40
CA ALA A 6 31.59 -49.05 -25.31
C ALA A 6 30.23 -48.41 -25.61
N VAL A 7 29.40 -48.20 -24.58
CA VAL A 7 28.26 -47.28 -24.64
C VAL A 7 28.20 -46.49 -23.33
N LEU A 8 28.52 -45.19 -23.38
CA LEU A 8 28.20 -44.22 -22.34
C LEU A 8 26.83 -43.61 -22.66
N ALA A 9 25.87 -43.74 -21.75
CA ALA A 9 24.58 -43.06 -21.80
C ALA A 9 24.67 -41.71 -21.07
N GLY A 10 24.53 -40.61 -21.80
CA GLY A 10 24.40 -39.26 -21.25
C GLY A 10 22.92 -38.91 -21.03
N ALA A 11 22.52 -38.65 -19.79
CA ALA A 11 21.20 -38.14 -19.45
C ALA A 11 21.21 -36.60 -19.43
N LEU A 12 20.46 -35.97 -20.34
CA LEU A 12 20.21 -34.53 -20.36
C LEU A 12 19.15 -34.17 -19.31
N LEU A 13 19.57 -33.50 -18.24
CA LEU A 13 18.68 -32.86 -17.27
C LEU A 13 18.21 -31.51 -17.84
N MET A 14 16.99 -31.47 -18.37
CA MET A 14 16.32 -30.25 -18.81
C MET A 14 15.68 -29.58 -17.60
N GLY A 15 16.41 -28.66 -16.96
CA GLY A 15 15.91 -27.88 -15.83
C GLY A 15 14.81 -26.91 -16.29
N CYS A 16 13.60 -27.08 -15.76
CA CYS A 16 12.54 -26.07 -15.88
C CYS A 16 12.94 -24.83 -15.08
N ALA A 17 13.42 -23.79 -15.75
CA ALA A 17 13.50 -22.47 -15.16
C ALA A 17 12.07 -21.92 -15.00
N LEU A 18 11.53 -21.96 -13.77
CA LEU A 18 10.34 -21.18 -13.44
C LEU A 18 10.71 -19.70 -13.64
N PRO A 19 9.92 -18.90 -14.39
CA PRO A 19 10.19 -17.49 -14.49
C PRO A 19 10.20 -16.90 -13.08
N ALA A 20 11.29 -16.21 -12.73
CA ALA A 20 11.31 -15.39 -11.53
C ALA A 20 10.11 -14.45 -11.63
N ARG A 21 9.15 -14.57 -10.70
CA ARG A 21 8.04 -13.62 -10.61
C ARG A 21 8.64 -12.29 -10.21
N SER A 22 9.00 -11.47 -11.20
CA SER A 22 9.36 -10.08 -10.98
C SER A 22 8.16 -9.43 -10.30
N ALA A 23 8.37 -8.81 -9.14
CA ALA A 23 7.37 -7.97 -8.50
C ALA A 23 6.87 -6.97 -9.55
N THR A 24 5.54 -6.83 -9.67
CA THR A 24 5.01 -5.82 -10.61
C THR A 24 5.49 -4.44 -10.15
N PRO A 25 5.70 -3.47 -11.05
CA PRO A 25 6.09 -2.10 -10.65
C PRO A 25 5.16 -1.45 -9.61
N LEU A 26 3.95 -1.98 -9.46
CA LEU A 26 2.94 -1.51 -8.51
C LEU A 26 3.08 -2.12 -7.10
N GLU A 27 3.70 -3.30 -6.96
CA GLU A 27 3.74 -4.03 -5.68
C GLU A 27 4.41 -3.25 -4.54
N PRO A 28 5.57 -2.57 -4.75
CA PRO A 28 6.13 -1.70 -3.72
C PRO A 28 5.18 -0.58 -3.28
N LEU A 29 4.41 0.00 -4.20
CA LEU A 29 3.42 1.03 -3.87
C LEU A 29 2.26 0.44 -3.06
N LEU A 30 1.75 -0.74 -3.43
CA LEU A 30 0.70 -1.43 -2.69
C LEU A 30 1.13 -1.74 -1.26
N ASP A 31 2.37 -2.19 -1.05
CA ASP A 31 2.92 -2.41 0.29
C ASP A 31 2.83 -1.15 1.15
N ARG A 32 3.28 0.00 0.62
CA ARG A 32 3.27 1.26 1.37
C ARG A 32 1.83 1.75 1.64
N ILE A 33 0.93 1.61 0.67
CA ILE A 33 -0.48 1.98 0.83
C ILE A 33 -1.13 1.14 1.94
N VAL A 34 -0.93 -0.17 1.92
CA VAL A 34 -1.50 -1.08 2.92
C VAL A 34 -0.91 -0.81 4.30
N GLU A 35 0.39 -0.59 4.39
CA GLU A 35 1.05 -0.22 5.65
C GLU A 35 0.48 1.09 6.21
N ARG A 36 0.34 2.12 5.37
CA ARG A 36 -0.25 3.40 5.77
C ARG A 36 -1.71 3.25 6.21
N ASN A 37 -2.50 2.40 5.55
CA ASN A 37 -3.86 2.10 5.96
C ASN A 37 -3.90 1.36 7.31
N ALA A 38 -3.01 0.41 7.56
CA ALA A 38 -2.91 -0.33 8.82
C ALA A 38 -2.48 0.55 10.01
N ILE A 39 -1.72 1.63 9.77
CA ILE A 39 -1.49 2.67 10.79
C ILE A 39 -2.81 3.33 11.24
N GLY A 40 -3.83 3.35 10.37
CA GLY A 40 -5.18 3.83 10.68
C GLY A 40 -5.81 3.13 11.88
N ASP A 41 -5.54 1.85 12.10
CA ASP A 41 -6.03 1.07 13.25
C ASP A 41 -5.49 1.64 14.57
N GLN A 42 -4.20 1.96 14.60
CA GLN A 42 -3.52 2.54 15.75
C GLN A 42 -4.00 3.98 16.02
N VAL A 43 -4.21 4.77 14.96
CA VAL A 43 -4.78 6.12 15.07
C VAL A 43 -6.22 6.05 15.59
N ALA A 44 -7.02 5.09 15.12
CA ALA A 44 -8.38 4.87 15.61
C ALA A 44 -8.38 4.56 17.10
N LEU A 45 -7.50 3.68 17.60
CA LEU A 45 -7.37 3.39 19.04
C LEU A 45 -7.05 4.64 19.85
N SER A 46 -6.10 5.45 19.38
CA SER A 46 -5.74 6.72 20.03
C SER A 46 -6.94 7.69 20.07
N LYS A 47 -7.74 7.75 19.00
CA LYS A 47 -8.94 8.59 18.92
C LYS A 47 -10.08 8.06 19.78
N TRP A 48 -10.23 6.75 19.91
CA TRP A 48 -11.16 6.13 20.86
C TRP A 48 -10.84 6.57 22.29
N ASP A 49 -9.57 6.47 22.71
CA ASP A 49 -9.17 6.82 24.07
C ASP A 49 -9.24 8.35 24.33
N SER A 50 -8.93 9.19 23.31
CA SER A 50 -8.87 10.65 23.46
C SER A 50 -10.15 11.40 23.11
N GLY A 51 -11.12 10.78 22.43
CA GLY A 51 -12.34 11.42 21.95
C GLY A 51 -12.13 12.41 20.79
N LYS A 52 -10.92 12.49 20.23
CA LYS A 52 -10.62 13.41 19.12
C LYS A 52 -11.31 12.96 17.82
N PRO A 53 -11.77 13.92 16.98
CA PRO A 53 -12.42 13.59 15.72
C PRO A 53 -11.47 12.89 14.74
N VAL A 54 -12.06 12.11 13.82
CA VAL A 54 -11.31 11.51 12.72
C VAL A 54 -10.82 12.57 11.74
N LEU A 55 -11.73 13.44 11.28
CA LEU A 55 -11.41 14.60 10.45
C LEU A 55 -10.58 15.62 11.23
N ASP A 56 -9.43 15.98 10.67
CA ASP A 56 -8.58 17.08 11.16
C ASP A 56 -8.13 17.90 9.95
N ALA A 57 -8.99 18.82 9.50
CA ALA A 57 -8.78 19.56 8.26
C ALA A 57 -7.46 20.36 8.25
N THR A 58 -7.05 20.91 9.40
CA THR A 58 -5.78 21.64 9.53
C THR A 58 -4.59 20.70 9.37
N ARG A 59 -4.61 19.54 10.04
CA ARG A 59 -3.54 18.54 9.89
C ARG A 59 -3.50 17.95 8.48
N GLU A 60 -4.67 17.66 7.89
CA GLU A 60 -4.78 17.11 6.53
C GLU A 60 -4.20 18.10 5.50
N ALA A 61 -4.55 19.38 5.60
CA ALA A 61 -3.96 20.43 4.75
C ALA A 61 -2.45 20.54 4.93
N ALA A 62 -1.94 20.45 6.16
CA ALA A 62 -0.50 20.48 6.41
C ALA A 62 0.24 19.25 5.82
N VAL A 63 -0.38 18.07 5.85
CA VAL A 63 0.17 16.87 5.18
C VAL A 63 0.25 17.09 3.67
N LEU A 64 -0.81 17.60 3.05
CA LEU A 64 -0.81 17.87 1.61
C LEU A 64 0.21 18.95 1.21
N ALA A 65 0.39 19.98 2.02
CA ALA A 65 1.44 20.98 1.80
C ALA A 65 2.85 20.35 1.88
N SER A 66 3.11 19.53 2.91
CA SER A 66 4.38 18.80 3.04
C SER A 66 4.65 17.87 1.84
N VAL A 67 3.62 17.17 1.35
CA VAL A 67 3.73 16.32 0.15
C VAL A 67 4.13 17.13 -1.07
N ARG A 68 3.51 18.30 -1.28
CA ARG A 68 3.82 19.19 -2.41
C ARG A 68 5.26 19.68 -2.36
N ASP A 69 5.75 20.03 -1.18
CA ASP A 69 7.11 20.51 -0.99
C ASP A 69 8.16 19.41 -1.26
N GLN A 70 7.86 18.17 -0.89
CA GLN A 70 8.79 17.04 -1.04
C GLN A 70 8.77 16.40 -2.44
N ALA A 71 7.62 16.41 -3.11
CA ALA A 71 7.41 15.69 -4.38
C ALA A 71 8.49 15.93 -5.45
N PRO A 72 8.99 17.17 -5.70
CA PRO A 72 10.03 17.39 -6.71
C PRO A 72 11.34 16.64 -6.45
N ALA A 73 11.72 16.45 -5.19
CA ALA A 73 12.93 15.70 -4.84
C ALA A 73 12.84 14.21 -5.19
N HIS A 74 11.62 13.70 -5.34
CA HIS A 74 11.30 12.33 -5.75
C HIS A 74 10.92 12.23 -7.24
N GLY A 75 10.99 13.33 -7.99
CA GLY A 75 10.66 13.37 -9.41
C GLY A 75 9.16 13.32 -9.73
N VAL A 76 8.29 13.56 -8.74
CA VAL A 76 6.83 13.57 -8.90
C VAL A 76 6.33 15.01 -9.02
N ASP A 77 5.35 15.25 -9.90
CA ASP A 77 4.65 16.53 -9.97
C ASP A 77 3.92 16.85 -8.64
N PRO A 78 4.04 18.06 -8.07
CA PRO A 78 3.43 18.39 -6.78
C PRO A 78 1.91 18.25 -6.73
N ASP A 79 1.19 18.59 -7.80
CA ASP A 79 -0.27 18.47 -7.86
C ASP A 79 -0.70 17.01 -7.97
N ASP A 80 0.03 16.22 -8.75
CA ASP A 80 -0.18 14.79 -8.85
C ASP A 80 0.08 14.07 -7.51
N ALA A 81 1.18 14.40 -6.83
CA ALA A 81 1.49 13.88 -5.50
C ALA A 81 0.39 14.27 -4.49
N ALA A 82 -0.05 15.52 -4.48
CA ALA A 82 -1.11 15.97 -3.58
C ALA A 82 -2.44 15.26 -3.85
N ARG A 83 -2.81 15.04 -5.11
CA ARG A 83 -4.00 14.24 -5.48
C ARG A 83 -3.88 12.82 -4.97
N PHE A 84 -2.73 12.18 -5.18
CA PHE A 84 -2.47 10.83 -4.68
C PHE A 84 -2.58 10.73 -3.15
N PHE A 85 -1.93 11.64 -2.41
CA PHE A 85 -1.98 11.66 -0.94
C PHE A 85 -3.34 12.06 -0.39
N GLY A 86 -4.13 12.86 -1.11
CA GLY A 86 -5.53 13.11 -0.80
C GLY A 86 -6.34 11.81 -0.74
N MET A 87 -6.17 10.92 -1.72
CA MET A 87 -6.81 9.60 -1.69
C MET A 87 -6.34 8.76 -0.51
N GLN A 88 -5.06 8.84 -0.13
CA GLN A 88 -4.54 8.11 1.03
C GLN A 88 -5.13 8.61 2.35
N ILE A 89 -5.29 9.93 2.50
CA ILE A 89 -5.96 10.53 3.66
C ILE A 89 -7.40 10.02 3.76
N GLU A 90 -8.17 10.08 2.67
CA GLU A 90 -9.55 9.61 2.65
C GLU A 90 -9.69 8.11 2.93
N SER A 91 -8.81 7.29 2.34
CA SER A 91 -8.76 5.85 2.62
C SER A 91 -8.49 5.56 4.11
N ASN A 92 -7.54 6.26 4.71
CA ASN A 92 -7.22 6.05 6.11
C ASN A 92 -8.34 6.53 7.05
N LYS A 93 -9.04 7.61 6.69
CA LYS A 93 -10.25 8.05 7.41
C LYS A 93 -11.36 7.00 7.33
N LEU A 94 -11.57 6.35 6.19
CA LEU A 94 -12.52 5.26 6.03
C LEU A 94 -12.24 4.14 7.04
N VAL A 95 -10.99 3.69 7.17
CA VAL A 95 -10.56 2.69 8.17
C VAL A 95 -10.92 3.16 9.59
N GLN A 96 -10.54 4.38 9.95
CA GLN A 96 -10.79 4.90 11.29
C GLN A 96 -12.28 5.00 11.63
N TYR A 97 -13.11 5.53 10.72
CA TYR A 97 -14.55 5.67 10.94
C TYR A 97 -15.23 4.32 11.14
N GLU A 98 -14.91 3.34 10.29
CA GLU A 98 -15.49 2.00 10.40
C GLU A 98 -15.09 1.31 11.70
N LEU A 99 -13.80 1.38 12.08
CA LEU A 99 -13.33 0.79 13.34
C LEU A 99 -13.98 1.42 14.56
N LEU A 100 -14.02 2.76 14.63
CA LEU A 100 -14.68 3.47 15.72
C LEU A 100 -16.16 3.10 15.79
N SER A 101 -16.87 3.08 14.66
CA SER A 101 -18.28 2.63 14.60
C SER A 101 -18.45 1.23 15.18
N ARG A 102 -17.64 0.26 14.74
CA ARG A 102 -17.67 -1.13 15.25
C ARG A 102 -17.36 -1.23 16.74
N TRP A 103 -16.52 -0.37 17.30
CA TRP A 103 -16.19 -0.39 18.73
C TRP A 103 -17.29 0.25 19.58
N HIS A 104 -17.90 1.33 19.10
CA HIS A 104 -19.07 1.93 19.75
C HIS A 104 -20.24 0.94 19.80
N LEU A 105 -20.54 0.25 18.70
CA LEU A 105 -21.57 -0.80 18.65
C LEU A 105 -21.30 -1.96 19.63
N ARG A 106 -20.02 -2.30 19.84
CA ARG A 106 -19.60 -3.35 20.78
C ARG A 106 -19.45 -2.86 22.23
N GLY A 107 -19.51 -1.54 22.46
CA GLY A 107 -19.25 -0.91 23.75
C GLY A 107 -17.79 -0.97 24.22
N ARG A 108 -16.85 -1.38 23.36
CA ARG A 108 -15.41 -1.46 23.70
C ARG A 108 -14.51 -1.50 22.47
N ALA A 109 -13.33 -0.89 22.59
CA ALA A 109 -12.21 -1.07 21.67
C ALA A 109 -11.38 -2.32 22.03
N PRO A 110 -10.53 -2.83 21.12
CA PRO A 110 -9.57 -3.89 21.40
C PRO A 110 -8.60 -3.55 22.55
N ASN A 111 -8.11 -4.60 23.23
CA ASN A 111 -7.10 -4.48 24.30
C ASN A 111 -5.66 -4.49 23.75
N SER A 112 -5.46 -4.19 22.48
CA SER A 112 -4.13 -4.06 21.89
C SER A 112 -3.34 -2.93 22.56
N PRO A 113 -2.00 -3.02 22.59
CA PRO A 113 -1.15 -1.93 23.07
C PRO A 113 -1.46 -0.62 22.34
N ARG A 114 -1.47 0.47 23.08
CA ARG A 114 -1.63 1.81 22.50
C ARG A 114 -0.34 2.22 21.81
N PRO A 115 -0.42 2.86 20.63
CA PRO A 115 0.78 3.25 19.91
C PRO A 115 1.53 4.38 20.63
N ASP A 116 2.85 4.39 20.51
CA ASP A 116 3.62 5.61 20.72
C ASP A 116 3.34 6.56 19.54
N LEU A 117 2.61 7.65 19.81
CA LEU A 117 2.24 8.63 18.80
C LEU A 117 3.44 9.39 18.22
N THR A 118 4.58 9.44 18.92
CA THR A 118 5.80 10.03 18.38
C THR A 118 6.42 9.12 17.35
N ALA A 119 6.59 7.83 17.68
CA ALA A 119 7.06 6.82 16.74
C ALA A 119 6.12 6.69 15.52
N LEU A 120 4.81 6.75 15.73
CA LEU A 120 3.83 6.65 14.66
C LEU A 120 3.93 7.82 13.67
N ARG A 121 4.14 9.05 14.17
CA ARG A 121 4.37 10.23 13.31
C ARG A 121 5.66 10.09 12.50
N ALA A 122 6.74 9.67 13.15
CA ALA A 122 8.01 9.43 12.46
C ALA A 122 7.87 8.38 11.35
N ARG A 123 7.11 7.30 11.60
CA ARG A 123 6.85 6.28 10.56
C ARG A 123 6.00 6.81 9.42
N LEU A 124 4.98 7.63 9.71
CA LEU A 124 4.16 8.26 8.66
C LEU A 124 4.98 9.22 7.79
N ASP A 125 5.90 9.98 8.40
CA ASP A 125 6.78 10.89 7.66
C ASP A 125 7.77 10.11 6.78
N GLN A 126 8.32 8.98 7.27
CA GLN A 126 9.15 8.09 6.45
C GLN A 126 8.36 7.45 5.31
N LEU A 127 7.15 6.95 5.60
CA LEU A 127 6.26 6.37 4.59
C LEU A 127 5.90 7.36 3.50
N GLN A 128 5.80 8.65 3.79
CA GLN A 128 5.52 9.67 2.79
C GLN A 128 6.60 9.67 1.68
N GLY A 129 7.89 9.68 2.05
CA GLY A 129 8.99 9.60 1.09
C GLY A 129 8.99 8.29 0.32
N GLU A 130 8.84 7.16 1.02
CA GLU A 130 8.77 5.82 0.39
C GLU A 130 7.62 5.72 -0.62
N MET A 131 6.48 6.33 -0.32
CA MET A 131 5.31 6.37 -1.21
C MET A 131 5.52 7.29 -2.40
N LEU A 132 6.25 8.40 -2.26
CA LEU A 132 6.63 9.26 -3.39
C LEU A 132 7.57 8.53 -4.35
N ASP A 133 8.58 7.83 -3.84
CA ASP A 133 9.48 6.99 -4.64
C ASP A 133 8.70 5.90 -5.39
N ALA A 134 7.82 5.19 -4.69
CA ALA A 134 7.01 4.13 -5.29
C ALA A 134 5.98 4.68 -6.30
N LEU A 135 5.44 5.88 -6.06
CA LEU A 135 4.55 6.56 -6.99
C LEU A 135 5.28 6.90 -8.29
N GLN A 136 6.50 7.42 -8.20
CA GLN A 136 7.34 7.69 -9.36
C GLN A 136 7.68 6.40 -10.14
N ALA A 137 8.06 5.33 -9.43
CA ALA A 137 8.33 4.03 -10.06
C ALA A 137 7.11 3.44 -10.79
N SER A 138 5.90 3.82 -10.37
CA SER A 138 4.64 3.38 -10.98
C SER A 138 4.15 4.24 -12.15
N ALA A 139 4.86 5.32 -12.53
CA ALA A 139 4.41 6.30 -13.52
C ALA A 139 4.00 5.67 -14.86
N ALA A 140 4.79 4.72 -15.38
CA ALA A 140 4.47 4.05 -16.64
C ALA A 140 3.18 3.22 -16.58
N VAL A 141 2.86 2.61 -15.42
CA VAL A 141 1.61 1.89 -15.22
C VAL A 141 0.44 2.85 -15.19
N ARG A 142 0.61 4.02 -14.57
CA ARG A 142 -0.46 5.03 -14.40
C ARG A 142 -0.92 5.65 -15.71
N GLN A 143 0.02 5.82 -16.65
CA GLN A 143 -0.20 6.40 -17.98
C GLN A 143 -0.60 5.36 -19.04
N ALA A 144 -0.59 4.07 -18.70
CA ALA A 144 -0.94 3.01 -19.65
C ALA A 144 -2.45 3.01 -19.96
N PRO A 145 -2.89 2.78 -21.21
CA PRO A 145 -4.31 2.73 -21.57
C PRO A 145 -5.13 1.70 -20.79
N ASP A 146 -4.50 0.62 -20.33
CA ASP A 146 -5.11 -0.45 -19.55
C ASP A 146 -4.95 -0.27 -18.02
N CYS A 147 -4.43 0.88 -17.57
CA CYS A 147 -4.18 1.17 -16.15
C CYS A 147 -5.36 0.80 -15.23
N PRO A 148 -6.63 1.18 -15.51
CA PRO A 148 -7.72 0.86 -14.61
C PRO A 148 -7.88 -0.64 -14.37
N ALA A 149 -7.79 -1.43 -15.44
CA ALA A 149 -7.95 -2.87 -15.37
C ALA A 149 -6.73 -3.55 -14.72
N THR A 150 -5.52 -3.08 -15.03
CA THR A 150 -4.28 -3.66 -14.50
C THR A 150 -4.07 -3.33 -13.02
N THR A 151 -4.34 -2.09 -12.61
CA THR A 151 -4.33 -1.66 -11.21
C THR A 151 -5.38 -2.41 -10.38
N ALA A 152 -6.61 -2.55 -10.87
CA ALA A 152 -7.66 -3.28 -10.15
C ALA A 152 -7.30 -4.77 -9.94
N ARG A 153 -6.79 -5.43 -10.98
CA ARG A 153 -6.31 -6.83 -10.87
C ARG A 153 -5.16 -6.96 -9.89
N ALA A 154 -4.21 -6.03 -9.92
CA ALA A 154 -3.06 -6.06 -9.03
C ALA A 154 -3.47 -5.84 -7.56
N ALA A 155 -4.36 -4.87 -7.28
CA ALA A 155 -4.89 -4.62 -5.95
C ALA A 155 -5.68 -5.82 -5.40
N GLU A 156 -6.51 -6.45 -6.23
CA GLU A 156 -7.25 -7.66 -5.85
C GLU A 156 -6.31 -8.84 -5.56
N ALA A 157 -5.36 -9.10 -6.47
CA ALA A 157 -4.38 -10.17 -6.29
C ALA A 157 -3.51 -9.94 -5.04
N TYR A 158 -3.16 -8.70 -4.75
CA TYR A 158 -2.46 -8.33 -3.52
C TYR A 158 -3.32 -8.61 -2.29
N ALA A 159 -4.56 -8.12 -2.27
CA ALA A 159 -5.46 -8.30 -1.14
C ALA A 159 -5.71 -9.78 -0.81
N LEU A 160 -5.87 -10.63 -1.82
CA LEU A 160 -6.04 -12.07 -1.65
C LEU A 160 -4.77 -12.74 -1.12
N ARG A 161 -3.61 -12.38 -1.67
CA ARG A 161 -2.31 -12.94 -1.26
C ARG A 161 -1.96 -12.63 0.19
N TRP A 162 -2.23 -11.40 0.61
CA TRP A 162 -1.96 -10.91 1.96
C TRP A 162 -3.14 -11.05 2.91
N GLN A 163 -4.22 -11.69 2.47
CA GLN A 163 -5.42 -11.96 3.27
C GLN A 163 -5.97 -10.72 3.97
N LEU A 164 -6.01 -9.58 3.26
CA LEU A 164 -6.56 -8.36 3.80
C LEU A 164 -8.03 -8.57 4.14
N ASP A 165 -8.45 -8.12 5.33
CA ASP A 165 -9.86 -8.13 5.70
C ASP A 165 -10.68 -7.22 4.77
N GLN A 166 -12.00 -7.35 4.84
CA GLN A 166 -12.92 -6.60 3.98
C GLN A 166 -12.74 -5.06 4.10
N LEU A 167 -12.43 -4.56 5.29
CA LEU A 167 -12.22 -3.13 5.53
C LEU A 167 -10.94 -2.66 4.83
N HIS A 168 -9.83 -3.35 5.07
CA HIS A 168 -8.53 -3.03 4.50
C HIS A 168 -8.47 -3.23 2.99
N ARG A 169 -9.19 -4.23 2.46
CA ARG A 169 -9.38 -4.39 1.01
C ARG A 169 -10.16 -3.23 0.41
N THR A 170 -11.22 -2.76 1.07
CA THR A 170 -11.99 -1.58 0.62
C THR A 170 -11.14 -0.30 0.68
N ALA A 171 -10.34 -0.14 1.73
CA ALA A 171 -9.38 0.95 1.87
C ALA A 171 -8.34 0.94 0.73
N LEU A 172 -7.77 -0.22 0.41
CA LEU A 172 -6.84 -0.36 -0.73
C LEU A 172 -7.47 0.08 -2.06
N VAL A 173 -8.73 -0.28 -2.31
CA VAL A 173 -9.46 0.20 -3.49
C VAL A 173 -9.65 1.72 -3.45
N ARG A 174 -10.05 2.29 -2.30
CA ARG A 174 -10.24 3.74 -2.13
C ARG A 174 -8.93 4.52 -2.34
N SER A 175 -7.80 3.96 -1.93
CA SER A 175 -6.46 4.52 -2.13
C SER A 175 -6.06 4.64 -3.60
N LEU A 176 -6.72 3.94 -4.52
CA LEU A 176 -6.36 3.86 -5.95
C LEU A 176 -7.42 4.48 -6.89
N GLY A 177 -8.45 5.13 -6.35
CA GLY A 177 -9.65 5.56 -7.12
C GLY A 177 -9.35 6.45 -8.35
N ASP A 178 -8.45 7.43 -8.21
CA ASP A 178 -8.05 8.38 -9.27
C ASP A 178 -6.55 8.22 -9.60
N PHE A 179 -6.05 6.97 -9.55
CA PHE A 179 -4.64 6.66 -9.73
C PHE A 179 -4.16 6.75 -11.20
N CYS A 180 -5.04 6.40 -12.13
CA CYS A 180 -4.80 6.33 -13.58
C CYS A 180 -5.20 7.63 -14.27
N HIS A 181 -4.36 8.18 -15.15
CA HIS A 181 -4.63 9.40 -15.92
C HIS A 181 -3.73 9.49 -17.16
#